data_AF-A0A7C1ERW5-F1
#
_entry.id   AF-A0A7C1ERW5-F1
#
_cell.length_a   1.000
_cell.length_b   1.000
_cell.length_c   1.000
_cell.angle_alpha   90.00
_cell.angle_beta   90.00
_cell.angle_gamma   90.00
#
_symmetry.space_group_name_H-M   'P 1'
#
loop_
_entity.id
_entity.type
_entity.pdbx_description
1 polymer ?
#
loop_
_entity_poly.entity_id
_entity_poly.type
_entity_poly.pdbx_seq_one_letter_code
_entity_poly.pdbx_strand_id
1 'polypeptide(L)'
;MISEPISAWELANAVSGFAVIFSGGLALLFCWLMGRQPTRWQVVYAAVVLTGLPTVWYHGFGEQFIPRVADIGTNLLLGWLLQVAALWDDAKKSNPRVRWGWAILSGVVNLIGISWIYLAGQNSGRSIFIFGTFGGFSVGETLLIIDSILATGLLFAQQAQIPPRARPLLYAQTAIFLCGALLASASNSQVMYRIVAFHALWHLTAAFGFMALWAFNHTRFAANS
;
A
#
# COMPACT_ATOMS: atom_id res chain seq x y z
N MET A 1 -5.72 -21.80 26.50
CA MET A 1 -4.30 -21.58 26.21
C MET A 1 -4.02 -20.11 26.42
N ILE A 2 -3.22 -19.75 27.42
CA ILE A 2 -2.74 -18.38 27.59
C ILE A 2 -1.63 -18.24 26.55
N SER A 3 -1.90 -17.54 25.45
CA SER A 3 -0.86 -17.20 24.46
C SER A 3 0.23 -16.41 25.17
N GLU A 4 1.50 -16.71 24.91
CA GLU A 4 2.60 -15.87 25.39
C GLU A 4 2.33 -14.40 25.01
N PRO A 5 2.60 -13.45 25.91
CA PRO A 5 2.43 -12.04 25.61
C PRO A 5 3.32 -11.65 24.43
N ILE A 6 2.73 -11.03 23.40
CA ILE A 6 3.48 -10.50 22.24
C ILE A 6 4.49 -9.45 22.68
N SER A 7 5.58 -9.32 21.93
CA SER A 7 6.60 -8.32 22.20
C SER A 7 6.08 -6.89 21.99
N ALA A 8 6.75 -5.91 22.60
CA ALA A 8 6.33 -4.51 22.52
C ALA A 8 6.33 -3.97 21.07
N TRP A 9 7.25 -4.44 20.22
CA TRP A 9 7.33 -4.01 18.83
C TRP A 9 6.23 -4.67 17.97
N GLU A 10 5.89 -5.93 18.23
CA GLU A 10 4.75 -6.61 17.59
C GLU A 10 3.44 -5.89 17.93
N LEU A 11 3.25 -5.54 19.21
CA LEU A 11 2.09 -4.76 19.64
C LEU A 11 2.04 -3.40 18.94
N ALA A 12 3.17 -2.68 18.84
CA ALA A 12 3.22 -1.41 18.14
C ALA A 12 2.86 -1.55 16.66
N ASN A 13 3.36 -2.58 15.98
CA ASN A 13 3.04 -2.87 14.58
C ASN A 13 1.55 -3.23 14.41
N ALA A 14 1.00 -4.07 15.29
CA ALA A 14 -0.41 -4.45 15.27
C ALA A 14 -1.33 -3.24 15.50
N VAL A 15 -1.06 -2.42 16.53
CA VAL A 15 -1.87 -1.24 16.85
C VAL A 15 -1.79 -0.21 15.73
N SER A 16 -0.59 0.05 15.20
CA SER A 16 -0.42 1.00 14.08
C SER A 16 -1.07 0.50 12.79
N GLY A 17 -1.21 -0.82 12.58
CA GLY A 17 -1.98 -1.40 11.47
C GLY A 17 -3.45 -0.94 11.44
N PHE A 18 -4.08 -0.68 12.59
CA PHE A 18 -5.43 -0.10 12.63
C PHE A 18 -5.50 1.30 12.00
N ALA A 19 -4.40 2.07 11.99
CA ALA A 19 -4.38 3.37 11.34
C ALA A 19 -4.62 3.23 9.82
N VAL A 20 -4.12 2.16 9.21
CA VAL A 20 -4.37 1.84 7.79
C VAL A 20 -5.85 1.54 7.57
N ILE A 21 -6.44 0.68 8.40
CA ILE A 21 -7.88 0.36 8.37
C ILE A 21 -8.71 1.65 8.47
N PHE A 22 -8.43 2.49 9.47
CA PHE A 22 -9.16 3.73 9.68
C PHE A 22 -8.96 4.73 8.55
N SER A 23 -7.78 4.84 7.94
CA SER A 23 -7.58 5.72 6.79
C SER A 23 -8.43 5.28 5.57
N GLY A 24 -8.52 3.98 5.30
CA GLY A 24 -9.38 3.47 4.22
C GLY A 24 -10.86 3.71 4.51
N GLY A 25 -11.28 3.45 5.76
CA GLY A 25 -12.65 3.69 6.21
C GLY A 25 -13.05 5.16 6.17
N LEU A 26 -12.17 6.07 6.61
CA LEU A 26 -12.37 7.52 6.53
C LEU A 26 -12.42 8.00 5.09
N ALA A 27 -11.55 7.52 4.20
CA ALA A 27 -11.59 7.87 2.79
C ALA A 27 -12.93 7.48 2.13
N LEU A 28 -13.45 6.29 2.44
CA LEU A 28 -14.78 5.86 1.99
C LEU A 28 -15.90 6.71 2.60
N LEU A 29 -15.84 6.98 3.90
CA LEU A 29 -16.81 7.83 4.59
C LEU A 29 -16.83 9.24 3.98
N PHE A 30 -15.67 9.81 3.67
CA PHE A 30 -15.58 11.11 3.01
C PHE A 30 -16.06 11.08 1.57
N CYS A 31 -15.87 9.97 0.83
CA CYS A 31 -16.51 9.81 -0.48
C CYS A 31 -18.05 9.78 -0.38
N TRP A 32 -18.60 9.33 0.75
CA TRP A 32 -20.04 9.36 1.00
C TRP A 32 -20.52 10.75 1.43
N LEU A 33 -19.80 11.44 2.32
CA LEU A 33 -20.20 12.73 2.92
C LEU A 33 -19.86 13.96 2.08
N MET A 34 -18.70 13.97 1.41
CA MET A 34 -18.13 15.17 0.76
C MET A 34 -18.20 15.14 -0.77
N GLY A 35 -18.74 14.06 -1.35
CA GLY A 35 -18.87 13.90 -2.79
C GLY A 35 -18.19 12.64 -3.31
N ARG A 36 -18.85 11.97 -4.26
CA ARG A 36 -18.41 10.67 -4.77
C ARG A 36 -17.26 10.84 -5.75
N GLN A 37 -16.14 10.20 -5.43
CA GLN A 37 -15.05 10.00 -6.39
C GLN A 37 -15.39 8.85 -7.35
N PRO A 38 -14.69 8.67 -8.48
CA PRO A 38 -14.95 7.55 -9.37
C PRO A 38 -14.85 6.19 -8.67
N THR A 39 -15.73 5.24 -9.01
CA THR A 39 -15.85 3.94 -8.31
C THR A 39 -14.52 3.18 -8.21
N ARG A 40 -13.66 3.24 -9.22
CA ARG A 40 -12.33 2.62 -9.19
C ARG A 40 -11.46 3.08 -8.02
N TRP A 41 -11.54 4.36 -7.64
CA TRP A 41 -10.80 4.91 -6.51
C TRP A 41 -11.46 4.57 -5.17
N GLN A 42 -12.80 4.47 -5.13
CA GLN A 42 -13.49 3.91 -3.96
C GLN A 42 -13.11 2.46 -3.71
N VAL A 43 -12.95 1.66 -4.77
CA VAL A 43 -12.45 0.26 -4.66
C VAL A 43 -11.05 0.21 -4.07
N VAL A 44 -10.16 1.15 -4.45
CA VAL A 44 -8.83 1.30 -3.82
C VAL A 44 -8.98 1.56 -2.32
N TYR A 45 -9.86 2.48 -1.89
CA TYR A 45 -10.05 2.76 -0.45
C TYR A 45 -10.63 1.57 0.32
N ALA A 46 -11.53 0.81 -0.30
CA ALA A 46 -12.01 -0.45 0.27
C ALA A 46 -10.88 -1.50 0.38
N ALA A 47 -9.99 -1.56 -0.61
CA ALA A 47 -8.82 -2.41 -0.55
C ALA A 47 -7.85 -1.99 0.56
N VAL A 48 -7.68 -0.69 0.86
CA VAL A 48 -6.90 -0.23 2.02
C VAL A 48 -7.45 -0.80 3.33
N VAL A 49 -8.79 -0.78 3.51
CA VAL A 49 -9.43 -1.42 4.68
C VAL A 49 -9.14 -2.91 4.70
N LEU A 50 -9.30 -3.58 3.56
CA LEU A 50 -9.07 -5.01 3.44
C LEU A 50 -7.62 -5.39 3.75
N THR A 51 -6.64 -4.61 3.29
CA THR A 51 -5.21 -4.81 3.53
C THR A 51 -4.86 -4.66 5.01
N GLY A 52 -5.41 -3.64 5.69
CA GLY A 52 -5.12 -3.41 7.09
C GLY A 52 -5.56 -4.57 8.01
N LEU A 53 -6.57 -5.36 7.61
CA LEU A 53 -7.05 -6.51 8.40
C LEU A 53 -5.99 -7.64 8.51
N PRO A 54 -5.45 -8.20 7.41
CA PRO A 54 -4.30 -9.09 7.47
C PRO A 54 -3.06 -8.50 8.12
N THR A 55 -2.77 -7.20 7.96
CA THR A 55 -1.64 -6.56 8.63
C THR A 55 -1.76 -6.64 10.16
N VAL A 56 -2.93 -6.30 10.70
CA VAL A 56 -3.21 -6.44 12.14
C VAL A 56 -3.15 -7.91 12.57
N TRP A 57 -3.67 -8.83 11.74
CA TRP A 57 -3.60 -10.26 12.03
C TRP A 57 -2.16 -10.78 12.04
N TYR A 58 -1.34 -10.39 11.07
CA TYR A 58 0.04 -10.82 10.95
C TYR A 58 0.87 -10.39 12.16
N HIS A 59 0.87 -9.10 12.50
CA HIS A 59 1.67 -8.61 13.63
C HIS A 59 1.05 -8.95 14.99
N GLY A 60 -0.29 -8.98 15.10
CA GLY A 60 -0.97 -9.24 16.36
C GLY A 60 -0.87 -10.69 16.86
N PHE A 61 -0.50 -11.62 15.98
CA PHE A 61 -0.47 -13.07 16.26
C PHE A 61 0.90 -13.70 16.00
N GLY A 62 1.98 -12.92 16.12
CA GLY A 62 3.36 -13.43 16.14
C GLY A 62 3.94 -13.75 14.76
N GLU A 63 3.58 -12.97 13.73
CA GLU A 63 4.19 -12.99 12.41
C GLU A 63 4.22 -14.37 11.72
N GLN A 64 3.13 -15.11 11.88
CA GLN A 64 2.99 -16.45 11.31
C GLN A 64 2.92 -16.43 9.78
N PHE A 65 3.29 -17.57 9.18
CA PHE A 65 3.37 -17.72 7.72
C PHE A 65 2.06 -17.41 6.98
N ILE A 66 0.93 -18.01 7.39
CA ILE A 66 -0.35 -17.82 6.68
C ILE A 66 -0.84 -16.37 6.75
N PRO A 67 -0.85 -15.71 7.94
CA PRO A 67 -1.11 -14.28 8.01
C PRO A 67 -0.16 -13.44 7.14
N ARG A 68 1.12 -13.82 7.02
CA ARG A 68 2.07 -13.14 6.13
C ARG A 68 1.69 -13.24 4.66
N VAL A 69 1.23 -14.41 4.20
CA VAL A 69 0.76 -14.59 2.82
C VAL A 69 -0.44 -13.67 2.56
N ALA A 70 -1.37 -13.58 3.52
CA ALA A 70 -2.54 -12.71 3.42
C ALA A 70 -2.14 -11.21 3.45
N ASP A 71 -1.22 -10.83 4.32
CA ASP A 71 -0.73 -9.46 4.46
C ASP A 71 -0.02 -8.98 3.19
N ILE A 72 1.01 -9.70 2.74
CA ILE A 72 1.70 -9.35 1.49
C ILE A 72 0.74 -9.45 0.30
N GLY A 73 -0.10 -10.49 0.24
CA GLY A 73 -1.02 -10.70 -0.87
C GLY A 73 -2.07 -9.60 -1.03
N THR A 74 -2.65 -9.14 0.08
CA THR A 74 -3.61 -8.02 0.04
C THR A 74 -2.94 -6.68 -0.23
N ASN A 75 -1.70 -6.50 0.22
CA ASN A 75 -0.88 -5.34 -0.15
C ASN A 75 -0.54 -5.32 -1.66
N LEU A 76 -0.21 -6.47 -2.27
CA LEU A 76 -0.02 -6.60 -3.73
C LEU A 76 -1.33 -6.38 -4.51
N LEU A 77 -2.47 -6.85 -3.98
CA LEU A 77 -3.79 -6.55 -4.54
C LEU A 77 -4.04 -5.04 -4.54
N LEU A 78 -3.73 -4.34 -3.45
CA LEU A 78 -3.86 -2.89 -3.34
C LEU A 78 -2.96 -2.16 -4.35
N GLY A 79 -1.68 -2.56 -4.46
CA GLY A 79 -0.74 -2.04 -5.46
C GLY A 79 -1.26 -2.19 -6.89
N TRP A 80 -1.81 -3.36 -7.21
CA TRP A 80 -2.46 -3.61 -8.51
C TRP A 80 -3.71 -2.74 -8.74
N LEU A 81 -4.59 -2.62 -7.75
CA LEU A 81 -5.79 -1.78 -7.84
C LEU A 81 -5.45 -0.30 -8.04
N LEU A 82 -4.37 0.19 -7.43
CA LEU A 82 -3.84 1.53 -7.68
C LEU A 82 -3.42 1.71 -9.14
N GLN A 83 -2.70 0.74 -9.72
CA GLN A 83 -2.31 0.77 -11.13
C GLN A 83 -3.53 0.74 -12.05
N VAL A 84 -4.50 -0.14 -11.80
CA VAL A 84 -5.76 -0.23 -12.55
C VAL A 84 -6.53 1.09 -12.46
N ALA A 85 -6.65 1.68 -11.28
CA ALA A 85 -7.34 2.94 -11.09
C ALA A 85 -6.66 4.08 -11.88
N ALA A 86 -5.33 4.16 -11.84
CA ALA A 86 -4.55 5.15 -12.57
C ALA A 86 -4.64 4.95 -14.10
N LEU A 87 -4.54 3.70 -14.60
CA LEU A 87 -4.69 3.37 -16.03
C LEU A 87 -6.06 3.80 -16.58
N TRP A 88 -7.11 3.74 -15.75
CA TRP A 88 -8.46 4.15 -16.16
C TRP A 88 -8.72 5.65 -16.07
N ASP A 89 -7.83 6.43 -15.46
CA ASP A 89 -7.93 7.89 -15.50
C ASP A 89 -7.66 8.43 -16.92
N ASP A 90 -6.83 7.76 -17.73
CA ASP A 90 -6.51 8.14 -19.11
C ASP A 90 -7.48 7.50 -20.15
N ALA A 91 -8.65 7.03 -19.71
CA ALA A 91 -9.53 6.19 -20.52
C ALA A 91 -10.00 6.80 -21.85
N LYS A 92 -9.92 8.13 -22.00
CA LYS A 92 -10.29 8.85 -23.23
C LYS A 92 -9.19 8.85 -24.30
N LYS A 93 -7.92 8.66 -23.94
CA LYS A 93 -6.78 8.77 -24.87
C LYS A 93 -6.09 7.45 -25.15
N SER A 94 -6.19 6.49 -24.23
CA SER A 94 -5.49 5.22 -24.32
C SER A 94 -6.37 4.10 -24.90
N ASN A 95 -5.79 3.33 -25.83
CA ASN A 95 -6.41 2.14 -26.42
C ASN A 95 -6.83 1.16 -25.30
N PRO A 96 -8.12 0.77 -25.21
CA PRO A 96 -8.60 -0.18 -24.19
C PRO A 96 -7.80 -1.49 -24.12
N ARG A 97 -7.32 -2.00 -25.27
CA ARG A 97 -6.53 -3.23 -25.33
C ARG A 97 -5.19 -3.08 -24.61
N VAL A 98 -4.54 -1.93 -24.75
CA VAL A 98 -3.24 -1.65 -24.10
C VAL A 98 -3.43 -1.54 -22.59
N ARG A 99 -4.47 -0.85 -22.13
CA ARG A 99 -4.80 -0.74 -20.70
C ARG A 99 -5.06 -2.09 -20.05
N TRP A 100 -5.92 -2.90 -20.68
CA TRP A 100 -6.19 -4.25 -20.19
C TRP A 100 -4.94 -5.14 -20.25
N GLY A 101 -4.12 -5.00 -21.29
CA GLY A 101 -2.84 -5.70 -21.39
C GLY A 101 -1.95 -5.44 -20.17
N TRP A 102 -1.75 -4.17 -19.80
CA TRP A 102 -0.94 -3.80 -18.62
C TRP A 102 -1.59 -4.22 -17.30
N ALA A 103 -2.91 -4.06 -17.16
CA ALA A 103 -3.64 -4.49 -15.97
C ALA A 103 -3.57 -6.01 -15.75
N ILE A 104 -3.73 -6.80 -16.82
CA ILE A 104 -3.63 -8.25 -16.76
C ILE A 104 -2.19 -8.67 -16.49
N LEU A 105 -1.21 -8.08 -17.18
CA LEU A 105 0.20 -8.42 -16.99
C LEU A 105 0.66 -8.18 -15.54
N SER A 106 0.42 -6.99 -15.00
CA SER A 106 0.74 -6.67 -13.60
C SER A 106 0.01 -7.58 -12.62
N GLY A 107 -1.28 -7.84 -12.85
CA GLY A 107 -2.06 -8.77 -12.03
C GLY A 107 -1.51 -10.19 -12.03
N VAL A 108 -1.10 -10.70 -13.20
CA VAL A 108 -0.47 -12.04 -13.33
C VAL A 108 0.88 -12.07 -12.61
N VAL A 109 1.70 -11.02 -12.71
CA VAL A 109 2.97 -10.94 -11.96
C VAL A 109 2.71 -10.99 -10.45
N ASN A 110 1.70 -10.29 -9.95
CA ASN A 110 1.33 -10.33 -8.53
C ASN A 110 0.82 -11.70 -8.09
N LEU A 111 -0.01 -12.36 -8.92
CA LEU A 111 -0.46 -13.72 -8.64
C LEU A 111 0.69 -14.72 -8.61
N ILE A 112 1.68 -14.59 -9.51
CA ILE A 112 2.90 -15.39 -9.49
C ILE A 112 3.69 -15.11 -8.22
N GLY A 113 3.84 -13.84 -7.82
CA GLY A 113 4.52 -13.46 -6.58
C GLY A 113 3.87 -14.05 -5.33
N ILE A 114 2.53 -13.96 -5.21
CA ILE A 114 1.76 -14.55 -4.11
C ILE A 114 1.91 -16.07 -4.10
N SER A 115 1.77 -16.72 -5.27
CA SER A 115 1.92 -18.16 -5.41
C SER A 115 3.32 -18.61 -5.00
N TRP A 116 4.35 -17.84 -5.38
CA TRP A 116 5.73 -18.11 -4.97
C TRP A 116 5.91 -18.01 -3.45
N ILE A 117 5.39 -16.95 -2.82
CA ILE A 117 5.44 -16.81 -1.35
C ILE A 117 4.78 -18.00 -0.67
N TYR A 118 3.62 -18.43 -1.16
CA TYR A 118 2.90 -19.58 -0.64
C TYR A 118 3.71 -20.88 -0.77
N LEU A 119 4.24 -21.15 -1.97
CA LEU A 119 5.00 -22.37 -2.26
C LEU A 119 6.36 -22.43 -1.56
N ALA A 120 7.04 -21.28 -1.42
CA ALA A 120 8.32 -21.18 -0.72
C ALA A 120 8.17 -21.31 0.81
N GLY A 121 6.95 -21.26 1.35
CA GLY A 121 6.69 -21.46 2.76
C GLY A 121 7.38 -20.42 3.64
N GLN A 122 7.84 -20.85 4.82
CA GLN A 122 8.55 -19.99 5.77
C GLN A 122 9.83 -19.34 5.20
N ASN A 123 10.44 -19.92 4.16
CA ASN A 123 11.65 -19.37 3.54
C ASN A 123 11.38 -18.13 2.67
N SER A 124 10.12 -17.85 2.32
CA SER A 124 9.74 -16.64 1.57
C SER A 124 10.01 -15.34 2.34
N GLY A 125 10.33 -15.43 3.64
CA GLY A 125 10.71 -14.32 4.54
C GLY A 125 12.08 -13.73 4.28
N ARG A 126 12.93 -14.44 3.56
CA ARG A 126 14.33 -14.06 3.41
C ARG A 126 14.46 -12.84 2.49
N SER A 127 15.13 -11.82 2.97
CA SER A 127 15.44 -10.63 2.19
C SER A 127 16.38 -10.97 1.03
N ILE A 128 16.02 -10.50 -0.16
CA ILE A 128 16.86 -10.56 -1.37
C ILE A 128 17.73 -9.32 -1.51
N PHE A 129 17.30 -8.19 -0.94
CA PHE A 129 18.10 -7.00 -0.72
C PHE A 129 18.35 -6.85 0.77
N ILE A 130 19.62 -6.83 1.18
CA ILE A 130 20.01 -6.85 2.60
C ILE A 130 20.76 -5.57 2.95
N PHE A 131 20.32 -4.89 4.00
CA PHE A 131 20.92 -3.66 4.53
C PHE A 131 21.66 -3.93 5.85
N GLY A 132 22.52 -4.96 5.85
CA GLY A 132 23.22 -5.43 7.04
C GLY A 132 22.25 -5.90 8.13
N THR A 133 22.44 -5.44 9.36
CA THR A 133 21.57 -5.76 10.51
C THR A 133 20.31 -4.90 10.59
N PHE A 134 20.18 -3.88 9.75
CA PHE A 134 19.06 -2.94 9.81
C PHE A 134 17.76 -3.56 9.30
N GLY A 135 17.82 -4.30 8.20
CA GLY A 135 16.67 -4.89 7.54
C GLY A 135 16.95 -5.21 6.07
N GLY A 136 15.90 -5.28 5.28
CA GLY A 136 15.98 -5.66 3.87
C GLY A 136 14.61 -5.80 3.24
N PHE A 137 14.58 -6.17 1.96
CA PHE A 137 13.35 -6.48 1.24
C PHE A 137 13.37 -7.92 0.77
N SER A 138 12.33 -8.67 1.13
CA SER A 138 11.97 -9.95 0.53
C SER A 138 11.44 -9.76 -0.89
N VAL A 139 11.20 -10.87 -1.60
CA VAL A 139 10.62 -10.86 -2.95
C VAL A 139 9.27 -10.14 -2.97
N GLY A 140 8.41 -10.42 -1.98
CA GLY A 140 7.07 -9.84 -1.89
C GLY A 140 7.10 -8.32 -1.67
N GLU A 141 7.94 -7.86 -0.73
CA GLU A 141 8.11 -6.43 -0.44
C GLU A 141 8.74 -5.69 -1.62
N THR A 142 9.69 -6.33 -2.33
CA THR A 142 10.27 -5.77 -3.55
C THR A 142 9.20 -5.57 -4.61
N LEU A 143 8.35 -6.58 -4.83
CA LEU A 143 7.28 -6.49 -5.82
C LEU A 143 6.27 -5.40 -5.48
N LEU A 144 5.93 -5.24 -4.20
CA LEU A 144 5.09 -4.16 -3.69
C LEU A 144 5.67 -2.77 -4.01
N ILE A 145 6.98 -2.58 -3.78
CA ILE A 145 7.66 -1.32 -4.05
C ILE A 145 7.59 -1.01 -5.55
N ILE A 146 7.84 -2.02 -6.39
CA ILE A 146 7.73 -1.88 -7.86
C ILE A 146 6.31 -1.48 -8.26
N ASP A 147 5.29 -2.15 -7.73
CA ASP A 147 3.88 -1.81 -7.99
C ASP A 147 3.54 -0.38 -7.62
N SER A 148 4.03 0.06 -6.46
CA SER A 148 3.79 1.41 -5.95
C SER A 148 4.51 2.47 -6.79
N ILE A 149 5.73 2.18 -7.25
CA ILE A 149 6.47 3.02 -8.21
C ILE A 149 5.70 3.10 -9.53
N LEU A 150 5.21 1.97 -10.06
CA LEU A 150 4.44 1.93 -11.30
C LEU A 150 3.13 2.72 -11.18
N ALA A 151 2.37 2.53 -10.11
CA ALA A 151 1.14 3.29 -9.85
C ALA A 151 1.42 4.80 -9.80
N THR A 152 2.47 5.21 -9.10
CA THR A 152 2.90 6.61 -9.02
C THR A 152 3.32 7.13 -10.40
N GLY A 153 4.13 6.37 -11.13
CA GLY A 153 4.56 6.69 -12.49
C GLY A 153 3.39 6.87 -13.47
N LEU A 154 2.36 6.04 -13.37
CA LEU A 154 1.13 6.17 -14.16
C LEU A 154 0.35 7.46 -13.86
N LEU A 155 0.38 7.94 -12.62
CA LEU A 155 -0.19 9.24 -12.25
C LEU A 155 0.64 10.40 -12.82
N PHE A 156 1.98 10.31 -12.78
CA PHE A 156 2.87 11.31 -13.39
C PHE A 156 2.79 11.33 -14.93
N ALA A 157 2.60 10.18 -15.57
CA ALA A 157 2.38 10.12 -17.02
C ALA A 157 1.15 10.95 -17.45
N GLN A 158 0.21 11.18 -16.53
CA GLN A 158 -0.99 11.99 -16.73
C GLN A 158 -0.89 13.39 -16.13
N GLN A 159 0.27 13.83 -15.66
CA GLN A 159 0.44 15.11 -14.95
C GLN A 159 -0.09 16.32 -15.71
N ALA A 160 0.03 16.32 -17.04
CA ALA A 160 -0.51 17.40 -17.89
C ALA A 160 -2.05 17.53 -17.79
N GLN A 161 -2.76 16.44 -17.48
CA GLN A 161 -4.22 16.39 -17.33
C GLN A 161 -4.68 16.68 -15.90
N ILE A 162 -3.76 16.66 -14.93
CA ILE A 162 -4.07 16.93 -13.52
C ILE A 162 -4.24 18.45 -13.33
N PRO A 163 -5.37 18.90 -12.74
CA PRO A 163 -5.58 20.31 -12.42
C PRO A 163 -4.41 20.89 -11.61
N PRO A 164 -3.93 22.11 -11.89
CA PRO A 164 -2.77 22.69 -11.20
C PRO A 164 -2.88 22.64 -9.67
N ARG A 165 -4.08 22.90 -9.12
CA ARG A 165 -4.37 22.84 -7.68
C ARG A 165 -4.18 21.45 -7.04
N ALA A 166 -4.28 20.37 -7.82
CA ALA A 166 -4.09 19.00 -7.32
C ALA A 166 -2.64 18.50 -7.42
N ARG A 167 -1.79 19.16 -8.22
CA ARG A 167 -0.39 18.72 -8.44
C ARG A 167 0.46 18.72 -7.17
N PRO A 168 0.36 19.72 -6.25
CA PRO A 168 1.08 19.67 -4.98
C PRO A 168 0.77 18.41 -4.16
N LEU A 169 -0.48 17.92 -4.22
CA LEU A 169 -0.87 16.70 -3.52
C LEU A 169 -0.28 15.43 -4.17
N LEU A 170 -0.06 15.41 -5.49
CA LEU A 170 0.70 14.33 -6.14
C LEU A 170 2.14 14.31 -5.62
N TYR A 171 2.81 15.47 -5.54
CA TYR A 171 4.18 15.54 -5.02
C TYR A 171 4.26 15.17 -3.54
N ALA A 172 3.30 15.62 -2.74
CA ALA A 172 3.20 15.22 -1.33
C ALA A 172 3.01 13.70 -1.21
N GLN A 173 2.12 13.10 -2.02
CA GLN A 173 1.94 11.66 -2.07
C GLN A 173 3.23 10.93 -2.41
N THR A 174 3.97 11.41 -3.41
CA THR A 174 5.26 10.82 -3.79
C THR A 174 6.29 10.93 -2.67
N ALA A 175 6.37 12.08 -2.01
CA ALA A 175 7.27 12.26 -0.87
C ALA A 175 6.92 11.29 0.28
N ILE A 176 5.63 11.16 0.61
CA ILE A 176 5.15 10.20 1.63
C ILE A 176 5.50 8.77 1.22
N PHE A 177 5.31 8.40 -0.05
CA PHE A 177 5.68 7.08 -0.56
C PHE A 177 7.18 6.82 -0.41
N LEU A 178 8.04 7.77 -0.80
CA LEU A 178 9.49 7.63 -0.66
C LEU A 178 9.91 7.51 0.81
N CYS A 179 9.32 8.31 1.71
CA CYS A 179 9.51 8.16 3.15
C CYS A 179 9.07 6.78 3.63
N GLY A 180 7.92 6.29 3.18
CA GLY A 180 7.44 4.94 3.45
C GLY A 180 8.40 3.86 2.97
N ALA A 181 8.88 3.94 1.74
CA ALA A 181 9.84 2.98 1.19
C ALA A 181 11.15 2.95 2.00
N LEU A 182 11.63 4.11 2.48
CA LEU A 182 12.77 4.17 3.38
C LEU A 182 12.48 3.51 4.74
N LEU A 183 11.32 3.78 5.35
CA LEU A 183 10.93 3.15 6.61
C LEU A 183 10.76 1.63 6.49
N ALA A 184 10.22 1.15 5.37
CA ALA A 184 10.02 -0.27 5.08
C ALA A 184 11.33 -1.05 4.90
N SER A 185 12.47 -0.38 4.68
CA SER A 185 13.77 -1.04 4.58
C SER A 185 14.29 -1.60 5.91
N ALA A 186 13.70 -1.17 7.03
CA ALA A 186 14.01 -1.65 8.37
C ALA A 186 13.30 -2.97 8.66
N SER A 187 13.93 -3.84 9.46
CA SER A 187 13.26 -5.05 9.95
C SER A 187 12.07 -4.71 10.85
N ASN A 188 11.09 -5.62 10.96
CA ASN A 188 9.87 -5.40 11.75
C ASN A 188 10.13 -5.11 13.23
N SER A 189 11.25 -5.61 13.76
CA SER A 189 11.69 -5.43 15.15
C SER A 189 12.64 -4.23 15.34
N GLN A 190 12.97 -3.49 14.27
CA GLN A 190 13.91 -2.38 14.32
C GLN A 190 13.32 -1.19 15.10
N VAL A 191 13.89 -0.93 16.27
CA VAL A 191 13.56 0.23 17.12
C VAL A 191 14.82 1.02 17.41
N MET A 192 14.86 2.29 16.99
CA MET A 192 15.97 3.20 17.32
C MET A 192 15.61 4.16 18.45
N TYR A 193 16.59 4.41 19.32
CA TYR A 193 16.46 5.34 20.45
C TYR A 193 15.25 5.07 21.36
N ARG A 194 14.75 3.83 21.37
CA ARG A 194 13.57 3.35 22.12
C ARG A 194 12.22 3.98 21.72
N ILE A 195 12.19 4.91 20.76
CA ILE A 195 10.97 5.65 20.38
C ILE A 195 10.65 5.51 18.89
N VAL A 196 11.65 5.22 18.05
CA VAL A 196 11.48 5.13 16.60
C VAL A 196 11.29 3.67 16.21
N ALA A 197 10.05 3.18 16.29
CA ALA A 197 9.68 1.87 15.76
C ALA A 197 9.40 2.01 14.25
N PHE A 198 10.36 1.61 13.41
CA PHE A 198 10.35 1.93 11.98
C PHE A 198 9.12 1.38 11.26
N HIS A 199 8.77 0.12 11.53
CA HIS A 199 7.64 -0.52 10.87
C HIS A 199 6.28 0.06 11.32
N ALA A 200 6.13 0.38 12.61
CA ALA A 200 4.94 1.10 13.08
C ALA A 200 4.83 2.51 12.49
N LEU A 201 5.94 3.24 12.35
CA LEU A 201 5.98 4.52 11.65
C LEU A 201 5.65 4.37 10.16
N TRP A 202 6.03 3.26 9.54
CA TRP A 202 5.64 2.93 8.17
C TRP A 202 4.12 2.82 8.04
N HIS A 203 3.43 2.10 8.94
CA HIS A 203 1.96 2.05 8.95
C HIS A 203 1.30 3.43 9.06
N LEU A 204 1.79 4.28 9.97
CA LEU A 204 1.28 5.64 10.13
C LEU A 204 1.53 6.47 8.86
N THR A 205 2.73 6.39 8.29
CA THR A 205 3.10 7.07 7.04
C THR A 205 2.20 6.63 5.89
N ALA A 206 1.93 5.32 5.78
CA ALA A 206 1.01 4.76 4.79
C ALA A 206 -0.43 5.28 5.00
N ALA A 207 -0.94 5.29 6.23
CA ALA A 207 -2.27 5.80 6.56
C ALA A 207 -2.44 7.28 6.15
N PHE A 208 -1.46 8.14 6.48
CA PHE A 208 -1.45 9.53 6.02
C PHE A 208 -1.33 9.62 4.49
N GLY A 209 -0.55 8.74 3.86
CA GLY A 209 -0.48 8.60 2.41
C GLY A 209 -1.83 8.27 1.77
N PHE A 210 -2.64 7.39 2.36
CA PHE A 210 -3.98 7.10 1.81
C PHE A 210 -4.95 8.27 1.96
N MET A 211 -4.84 9.05 3.05
CA MET A 211 -5.61 10.28 3.21
C MET A 211 -5.16 11.38 2.23
N ALA A 212 -3.86 11.52 1.99
CA ALA A 212 -3.33 12.41 0.96
C ALA A 212 -3.78 12.00 -0.45
N LEU A 213 -3.80 10.70 -0.75
CA LEU A 213 -4.36 10.16 -1.99
C LEU A 213 -5.86 10.47 -2.13
N TRP A 214 -6.63 10.35 -1.04
CA TRP A 214 -8.03 10.78 -1.04
C TRP A 214 -8.18 12.26 -1.35
N ALA A 215 -7.41 13.13 -0.68
CA ALA A 215 -7.46 14.57 -0.89
C ALA A 215 -7.05 14.95 -2.33
N PHE A 216 -6.03 14.28 -2.86
CA PHE A 216 -5.60 14.41 -4.26
C PHE A 216 -6.73 14.10 -5.23
N ASN A 217 -7.37 12.94 -5.07
CA ASN A 217 -8.47 12.53 -5.95
C ASN A 217 -9.71 13.42 -5.77
N HIS A 218 -10.03 13.83 -4.55
CA HIS A 218 -11.12 14.78 -4.30
C HIS A 218 -10.84 16.09 -5.05
N THR A 219 -9.64 16.65 -4.93
CA THR A 219 -9.26 17.90 -5.62
C THR A 219 -9.29 17.78 -7.15
N ARG A 220 -8.91 16.61 -7.67
CA ARG A 220 -8.93 16.27 -9.11
C ARG A 220 -10.35 16.18 -9.65
N PHE A 221 -11.25 15.49 -8.95
CA PHE A 221 -12.56 15.12 -9.47
C PHE A 221 -13.68 16.08 -9.04
N ALA A 222 -13.53 16.80 -7.92
CA ALA A 222 -14.50 17.82 -7.47
C ALA A 222 -14.56 19.06 -8.37
N ALA A 223 -13.64 19.22 -9.33
CA ALA A 223 -13.74 20.26 -10.35
C ALA A 223 -14.83 19.97 -11.41
N ASN A 224 -15.29 18.72 -11.49
CA ASN A 224 -16.15 18.22 -12.56
C ASN A 224 -17.54 17.77 -12.05
N SER A 225 -17.82 17.97 -10.77
CA SER A 225 -19.10 17.69 -10.10
C SER A 225 -19.76 18.99 -9.67
#